data_AF-D6A6X3-F1
#
_entry.id   AF-D6A6X3-F1
#
_cell.length_a   1.000
_cell.length_b   1.000
_cell.length_c   1.000
_cell.angle_alpha   90.00
_cell.angle_beta   90.00
_cell.angle_gamma   90.00
#
_symmetry.space_group_name_H-M   'P 1'
#
loop_
_entity.id
_entity.type
_entity.pdbx_description
1 polymer ?
#
loop_
_entity_poly.entity_id
_entity_poly.type
_entity_poly.pdbx_seq_one_letter_code
_entity_poly.pdbx_strand_id
1 'polypeptide(L)'
;MFTPSQDCRTIGDLLEGHALNVLEPGEASAVRAHLETCPDCRDEHHCLAVVAAHLSSLRKALAYEPGRQQSSYLPGPARCRHGSRHRCRRHGAPRGAPATSLTLSQWVSRLAYVR
;
A
#
# COMPACT_ATOMS: atom_id res chain seq x y z
N MET A 1 -24.42 -29.17 21.07
CA MET A 1 -24.05 -29.85 19.82
C MET A 1 -24.57 -29.00 18.70
N PHE A 2 -23.68 -28.26 18.04
CA PHE A 2 -24.04 -27.48 16.86
C PHE A 2 -23.97 -28.41 15.64
N THR A 3 -24.85 -28.16 14.68
CA THR A 3 -24.82 -28.89 13.41
C THR A 3 -23.71 -28.31 12.54
N PRO A 4 -23.04 -29.10 11.68
CA PRO A 4 -21.89 -28.62 10.89
C PRO A 4 -22.22 -27.37 10.06
N SER A 5 -23.48 -27.20 9.64
CA SER A 5 -23.97 -26.01 8.92
C SER A 5 -24.17 -24.77 9.79
N GLN A 6 -24.44 -24.91 11.09
CA GLN A 6 -24.48 -23.78 12.03
C GLN A 6 -23.07 -23.34 12.43
N ASP A 7 -22.14 -24.28 12.55
CA ASP A 7 -20.73 -23.99 12.80
C ASP A 7 -20.13 -23.20 11.65
N CYS A 8 -20.39 -23.60 10.39
CA CYS A 8 -19.91 -22.84 9.22
C CYS A 8 -20.42 -21.40 9.17
N ARG A 9 -21.69 -21.13 9.55
CA ARG A 9 -22.21 -19.75 9.57
C ARG A 9 -21.51 -18.89 10.62
N THR A 10 -21.39 -19.43 11.84
CA THR A 10 -20.75 -18.73 12.96
C THR A 10 -19.28 -18.45 12.64
N ILE A 11 -18.58 -19.40 12.03
CA ILE A 11 -17.19 -19.21 11.59
C ILE A 11 -17.10 -18.25 10.41
N GLY A 12 -18.04 -18.32 9.46
CA GLY A 12 -18.17 -17.40 8.32
C GLY A 12 -18.15 -15.94 8.75
N ASP A 13 -18.96 -15.59 9.76
CA ASP A 13 -19.03 -14.23 10.32
C ASP A 13 -17.68 -13.76 10.92
N LEU A 14 -16.82 -14.69 11.33
CA LEU A 14 -15.49 -14.41 11.90
C LEU A 14 -14.37 -14.41 10.86
N LEU A 15 -14.58 -14.93 9.64
CA LEU A 15 -13.51 -15.09 8.65
C LEU A 15 -12.89 -13.76 8.22
N GLU A 16 -13.70 -12.71 8.06
CA GLU A 16 -13.20 -11.38 7.70
C GLU A 16 -12.28 -10.81 8.78
N GLY A 17 -12.70 -10.92 10.05
CA GLY A 17 -11.90 -10.51 11.19
C GLY A 17 -10.61 -11.32 11.31
N HIS A 18 -10.68 -12.62 11.01
CA HIS A 18 -9.51 -13.50 11.03
C HIS A 18 -8.51 -13.12 9.93
N ALA A 19 -8.98 -12.88 8.70
CA ALA A 19 -8.15 -12.49 7.56
C ALA A 19 -7.42 -11.15 7.80
N LEU A 20 -8.06 -10.24 8.53
CA LEU A 20 -7.47 -8.95 8.92
C LEU A 20 -6.63 -9.01 10.21
N ASN A 21 -6.54 -10.18 10.87
CA ASN A 21 -5.87 -10.39 12.16
C ASN A 21 -6.38 -9.46 13.28
N VAL A 22 -7.70 -9.27 13.37
CA VAL A 22 -8.34 -8.40 14.39
C VAL A 22 -9.15 -9.16 15.45
N LEU A 23 -9.25 -10.49 15.33
CA LEU A 23 -9.98 -11.33 16.29
C LEU A 23 -9.21 -11.51 17.60
N GLU A 24 -9.97 -11.77 18.67
CA GLU A 24 -9.40 -12.20 19.94
C GLU A 24 -8.71 -13.57 19.80
N PRO A 25 -7.67 -13.89 20.60
CA PRO A 25 -6.92 -15.14 20.48
C PRO A 25 -7.79 -16.40 20.58
N GLY A 26 -8.83 -16.35 21.41
CA GLY A 26 -9.81 -17.43 21.56
C GLY A 26 -10.58 -17.69 20.26
N GLU A 27 -11.11 -16.64 19.64
CA GLU A 27 -11.86 -16.71 18.40
C GLU A 27 -10.97 -17.15 17.23
N ALA A 28 -9.76 -16.58 17.13
CA ALA A 28 -8.79 -16.97 16.12
C ALA A 28 -8.40 -18.46 16.22
N SER A 29 -8.33 -19.01 17.44
CA SER A 29 -8.07 -20.45 17.62
C SER A 29 -9.25 -21.32 17.17
N ALA A 30 -10.48 -20.91 17.44
CA ALA A 30 -11.69 -21.60 17.00
C ALA A 30 -11.81 -21.60 15.47
N VAL A 31 -11.53 -20.46 14.82
CA VAL A 31 -11.52 -20.35 13.35
C VAL A 31 -10.47 -21.27 12.76
N ARG A 32 -9.21 -21.25 13.25
CA ARG A 32 -8.16 -22.16 12.75
C ARG A 32 -8.54 -23.62 12.85
N ALA A 33 -9.09 -24.05 14.00
CA ALA A 33 -9.54 -25.43 14.19
C ALA A 33 -10.64 -25.81 13.18
N HIS A 34 -11.56 -24.89 12.86
CA HIS A 34 -12.58 -25.15 11.85
C HIS A 34 -12.00 -25.27 10.44
N LEU A 35 -11.08 -24.38 10.05
CA LEU A 35 -10.44 -24.37 8.72
C LEU A 35 -9.63 -25.65 8.42
N GLU A 36 -9.17 -26.37 9.44
CA GLU A 36 -8.53 -27.68 9.27
C GLU A 36 -9.51 -28.76 8.80
N THR A 37 -10.80 -28.60 9.13
CA THR A 37 -11.84 -29.61 8.90
C THR A 37 -12.80 -29.26 7.75
N CYS A 38 -13.00 -27.96 7.48
CA CYS A 38 -13.97 -27.47 6.50
C CYS A 38 -13.27 -26.88 5.26
N PRO A 39 -13.37 -27.53 4.08
CA PRO A 39 -12.77 -27.02 2.85
C PRO A 39 -13.43 -25.73 2.36
N ASP A 40 -14.76 -25.60 2.47
CA ASP A 40 -15.49 -24.44 1.94
C ASP A 40 -15.10 -23.14 2.67
N CYS A 41 -15.07 -23.17 4.00
CA CYS A 41 -14.63 -22.03 4.81
C CYS A 41 -13.14 -21.71 4.60
N ARG A 42 -12.32 -22.72 4.25
CA ARG A 42 -10.90 -22.53 3.93
C ARG A 42 -10.71 -21.79 2.60
N ASP A 43 -11.48 -22.12 1.59
CA ASP A 43 -11.43 -21.44 0.29
C ASP A 43 -11.93 -20.00 0.40
N GLU A 44 -13.00 -19.77 1.16
CA GLU A 44 -13.50 -18.43 1.47
C GLU A 44 -12.45 -17.59 2.23
N HIS A 45 -11.89 -18.16 3.31
CA HIS A 45 -10.81 -17.50 4.05
C HIS A 45 -9.60 -17.18 3.17
N HIS A 46 -9.23 -18.07 2.23
CA HIS A 46 -8.14 -17.82 1.30
C HIS A 46 -8.40 -16.59 0.43
N CYS A 47 -9.61 -16.46 -0.11
CA CYS A 47 -10.01 -15.28 -0.90
C CYS A 47 -9.91 -13.99 -0.08
N LEU A 48 -10.41 -14.00 1.16
CA LEU A 48 -10.34 -12.85 2.07
C LEU A 48 -8.89 -12.50 2.44
N ALA A 49 -8.04 -13.50 2.70
CA ALA A 49 -6.64 -13.31 3.03
C ALA A 49 -5.85 -12.66 1.89
N VAL A 50 -6.15 -13.02 0.64
CA VAL A 50 -5.55 -12.37 -0.55
C VAL A 50 -5.92 -10.89 -0.59
N VAL A 51 -7.19 -10.55 -0.37
CA VAL A 51 -7.65 -9.15 -0.31
C VAL A 51 -6.94 -8.40 0.81
N ALA A 52 -6.84 -8.98 2.01
CA ALA A 52 -6.13 -8.39 3.15
C ALA A 52 -4.64 -8.12 2.86
N ALA A 53 -3.98 -9.03 2.14
CA ALA A 53 -2.59 -8.86 1.71
C ALA A 53 -2.43 -7.69 0.73
N HIS A 54 -3.37 -7.53 -0.21
CA HIS A 54 -3.38 -6.39 -1.13
C HIS A 54 -3.60 -5.06 -0.39
N LEU A 55 -4.55 -5.00 0.56
CA LEU A 55 -4.77 -3.82 1.40
C LEU A 55 -3.52 -3.45 2.21
N SER A 56 -2.83 -4.46 2.76
CA SER A 56 -1.57 -4.25 3.48
C SER A 56 -0.46 -3.69 2.57
N SER A 57 -0.39 -4.17 1.33
CA SER A 57 0.57 -3.69 0.33
C SER A 57 0.27 -2.25 -0.08
N LEU A 58 -1.01 -1.92 -0.29
CA LEU A 58 -1.45 -0.57 -0.61
C LEU A 58 -1.18 0.40 0.54
N ARG A 59 -1.41 -0.01 1.79
CA ARG A 59 -1.06 0.79 2.97
C ARG A 59 0.44 1.08 3.03
N LYS A 60 1.29 0.10 2.76
CA LYS A 60 2.75 0.29 2.69
C LYS A 60 3.15 1.26 1.58
N ALA A 61 2.55 1.14 0.40
CA ALA A 61 2.81 2.04 -0.73
C ALA A 61 2.39 3.48 -0.41
N LEU A 62 1.27 3.68 0.28
CA LEU A 62 0.81 5.00 0.72
C LEU A 62 1.67 5.58 1.86
N ALA A 63 2.18 4.73 2.75
CA ALA A 63 3.07 5.17 3.84
C ALA A 63 4.49 5.52 3.35
N TYR A 64 4.88 4.99 2.19
CA TYR A 64 6.15 5.32 1.55
C TYR A 64 6.05 6.69 0.88
N GLU A 65 6.41 7.74 1.63
CA GLU A 65 6.63 9.09 1.11
C GLU A 65 8.01 9.15 0.42
N PRO A 66 8.11 9.22 -0.93
CA PRO A 66 9.39 9.23 -1.65
C PRO A 66 10.07 10.61 -1.61
N GLY A 67 10.04 11.31 -0.47
CA GLY A 67 10.33 12.75 -0.42
C GLY A 67 11.28 13.23 0.68
N ARG A 68 11.62 12.43 1.69
CA ARG A 68 12.43 12.91 2.84
C ARG A 68 13.90 12.44 2.83
N GLN A 69 14.45 12.09 1.65
CA GLN A 69 15.85 11.68 1.51
C GLN A 69 16.73 12.58 0.63
N GLN A 70 16.33 13.83 0.39
CA GLN A 70 17.25 14.84 -0.18
C GLN A 70 17.16 16.16 0.56
N SER A 71 17.71 16.20 1.77
CA SER A 71 18.19 17.47 2.32
C SER A 71 19.52 17.28 3.03
N SER A 72 20.48 16.74 2.29
CA SER A 72 21.90 17.08 2.47
C SER A 72 22.26 18.23 1.53
N TYR A 73 21.46 19.29 1.49
CA TYR A 73 21.91 20.57 0.94
C TYR A 73 22.60 21.33 2.06
N LEU A 74 23.92 21.12 2.18
CA LEU A 74 24.77 22.09 2.86
C LEU A 74 24.83 23.34 1.96
N PRO A 75 24.40 24.53 2.43
CA PRO A 75 24.69 25.76 1.72
C PRO A 75 26.18 26.06 1.93
N GLY A 76 27.01 25.66 0.97
CA GLY A 76 28.39 26.15 0.91
C GLY A 76 28.36 27.66 0.66
N PRO A 77 28.98 28.50 1.51
CA PRO A 77 28.99 29.93 1.27
C PRO A 77 29.85 30.23 0.03
N ALA A 78 29.21 30.81 -0.97
CA ALA A 78 29.85 31.39 -2.12
C ALA A 78 30.88 32.45 -1.68
N ARG A 79 32.13 32.29 -2.11
CA ARG A 79 33.05 33.42 -2.25
C ARG A 79 33.54 33.48 -3.69
N CYS A 80 33.01 34.47 -4.40
CA CYS A 80 33.43 34.90 -5.72
C CYS A 80 34.92 35.26 -5.73
N ARG A 81 35.68 34.79 -6.71
CA ARG A 81 36.80 35.55 -7.31
C ARG A 81 36.87 35.31 -8.82
N HIS A 82 37.06 36.43 -9.51
CA HIS A 82 37.08 36.62 -10.95
C HIS A 82 38.16 35.79 -11.67
N GLY A 83 37.83 35.27 -12.86
CA GLY A 83 38.80 34.63 -13.75
C GLY A 83 38.22 34.28 -15.13
N SER A 84 38.45 35.19 -16.08
CA SER A 84 38.58 35.03 -17.54
C SER A 84 37.80 33.94 -18.31
N ARG A 85 36.97 34.42 -19.25
CA ARG A 85 36.76 33.96 -20.64
C ARG A 85 36.92 32.46 -20.91
N HIS A 86 35.83 31.79 -21.32
CA HIS A 86 35.73 31.07 -22.59
C HIS A 86 34.26 30.73 -22.88
N ARG A 87 33.79 31.08 -24.09
CA ARG A 87 32.47 30.72 -24.61
C ARG A 87 32.45 29.24 -24.92
N CYS A 88 31.49 28.51 -24.36
CA CYS A 88 30.95 27.30 -24.97
C CYS A 88 29.42 27.38 -24.91
N ARG A 89 28.83 27.70 -26.07
CA ARG A 89 27.42 27.41 -26.34
C ARG A 89 27.22 25.89 -26.18
N ARG A 90 26.38 25.47 -25.25
CA ARG A 90 25.68 24.19 -25.36
C ARG A 90 24.20 24.43 -25.13
N HIS A 91 23.46 24.36 -26.23
CA HIS A 91 22.03 24.11 -26.22
C HIS A 91 21.79 22.75 -25.58
N GLY A 92 21.24 22.73 -24.37
CA GLY A 92 20.68 21.55 -23.72
C GLY A 92 19.16 21.72 -23.64
N ALA A 93 18.45 20.87 -24.38
CA ALA A 93 16.98 20.81 -24.43
C ALA A 93 16.37 20.52 -23.04
N PRO A 94 15.11 20.89 -22.77
CA PRO A 94 14.45 20.59 -21.52
C PRO A 94 14.02 19.11 -21.54
N ARG A 95 14.64 18.28 -20.71
CA ARG A 95 14.13 16.92 -20.44
C ARG A 95 14.07 16.69 -18.94
N GLY A 96 12.84 16.55 -18.47
CA GLY A 96 12.52 16.25 -17.08
C GLY A 96 11.20 16.90 -16.72
N ALA A 97 10.10 16.45 -17.33
CA ALA A 97 8.79 16.73 -16.76
C ALA A 97 8.80 16.14 -15.33
N PRO A 98 8.55 16.92 -14.28
CA PRO A 98 8.42 16.35 -12.95
C PRO A 98 7.26 15.37 -12.99
N ALA A 99 7.47 14.17 -12.47
CA ALA A 99 6.37 13.29 -12.14
C ALA A 99 5.46 14.10 -11.20
N THR A 100 4.33 14.59 -11.72
CA THR A 100 3.40 15.38 -10.95
C THR A 100 2.84 14.45 -9.88
N SER A 101 3.31 14.61 -8.64
CA SER A 101 2.63 14.06 -7.48
C SER A 101 1.22 14.62 -7.50
N LEU A 102 0.27 13.75 -7.83
CA LEU A 102 -1.14 14.10 -7.86
C LEU A 102 -1.64 14.17 -6.43
N THR A 103 -2.42 15.20 -6.13
CA THR A 103 -3.16 15.24 -4.87
C THR A 103 -4.21 14.12 -4.86
N LEU A 104 -4.62 13.68 -3.67
CA LEU A 104 -5.62 12.62 -3.50
C LEU A 104 -6.92 12.93 -4.26
N SER A 105 -7.33 14.20 -4.29
CA SER A 105 -8.48 14.70 -5.07
C SER A 105 -8.32 14.53 -6.59
N GLN A 106 -7.11 14.68 -7.13
CA GLN A 106 -6.82 14.49 -8.56
C GLN A 106 -6.80 13.01 -8.95
N TRP A 107 -6.37 12.13 -8.03
CA TRP A 107 -6.42 10.67 -8.23
C TRP A 107 -7.85 10.15 -8.35
N VAL A 108 -8.73 10.54 -7.42
CA VAL A 108 -10.14 10.11 -7.43
C VAL A 108 -10.87 10.59 -8.69
N SER A 109 -10.63 11.85 -9.08
CA SER A 109 -11.24 12.42 -10.29
C SER A 109 -10.80 11.69 -11.56
N ARG A 110 -9.56 11.20 -11.60
CA ARG A 110 -8.99 10.49 -12.75
C ARG A 110 -9.49 9.05 -12.87
N LEU A 111 -9.76 8.38 -11.75
CA LEU A 111 -10.37 7.05 -11.74
C LEU A 111 -11.86 7.07 -12.12
N ALA A 112 -12.58 8.14 -11.76
CA ALA A 112 -13.99 8.30 -12.08
C ALA A 112 -14.27 8.51 -13.59
N TYR A 113 -13.25 8.89 -14.37
CA TYR A 113 -13.37 9.24 -15.79
C TYR A 113 -12.94 8.14 -16.77
N VAL A 114 -12.50 6.97 -16.30
CA VAL A 114 -12.20 5.83 -17.17
C VAL A 114 -13.50 5.05 -17.38
N ARG A 115 -14.07 5.14 -18.58
CA ARG A 115 -15.31 4.48 -18.98
C ARG A 115 -15.10 3.77 -20.31
#